data_AF-A0A7X9JFJ7-F1
#
_entry.id   AF-A0A7X9JFJ7-F1
#
_cell.length_a   1.000
_cell.length_b   1.000
_cell.length_c   1.000
_cell.angle_alpha   90.00
_cell.angle_beta   90.00
_cell.angle_gamma   90.00
#
_symmetry.space_group_name_H-M   'P 1'
#
loop_
_entity.id
_entity.type
_entity.pdbx_description
1 polymer ?
#
loop_
_entity_poly.entity_id
_entity_poly.type
_entity_poly.pdbx_seq_one_letter_code
_entity_poly.pdbx_strand_id
1 'polypeptide(L)'
;MRKRFLIGLVFLLAGCVGVPDGVKPVEKFQLERYLGKWYEIARLDHSFERGLSQVSAEYSLNADGSVKVINRGFSDKDKKWKEAVGKAYFVKR
;
A
#
# COMPACT_ATOMS: atom_id res chain seq x y z
N MET A 1 8.93 37.73 -7.68
CA MET A 1 8.40 37.11 -6.44
C MET A 1 7.66 35.79 -6.69
N ARG A 2 6.77 35.67 -7.69
CA ARG A 2 6.07 34.41 -8.07
C ARG A 2 6.98 33.19 -8.33
N LYS A 3 8.12 33.35 -9.02
CA LYS A 3 9.04 32.24 -9.34
C LYS A 3 9.75 31.64 -8.10
N ARG A 4 10.00 32.46 -7.06
CA ARG A 4 10.63 31.99 -5.81
C ARG A 4 9.66 31.16 -4.96
N PHE A 5 8.36 31.46 -5.06
CA PHE A 5 7.29 30.71 -4.39
C PHE A 5 7.12 29.30 -4.97
N LEU A 6 7.23 29.16 -6.31
CA LEU A 6 7.20 27.84 -6.97
C LEU A 6 8.39 26.95 -6.59
N ILE A 7 9.59 27.52 -6.41
CA ILE A 7 10.77 26.75 -6.01
C ILE A 7 10.62 26.21 -4.57
N GLY A 8 10.04 26.99 -3.66
CA GLY A 8 9.75 26.54 -2.29
C GLY A 8 8.73 25.39 -2.22
N LEU A 9 7.76 25.35 -3.13
CA LEU A 9 6.74 24.29 -3.19
C LEU A 9 7.32 22.94 -3.63
N VAL A 10 8.38 22.93 -4.45
CA VAL A 10 9.05 21.70 -4.91
C VAL A 10 9.78 21.00 -3.75
N PHE A 11 10.37 21.75 -2.82
CA PHE A 11 11.03 21.17 -1.64
C PHE A 11 10.04 20.55 -0.65
N LEU A 12 8.78 21.00 -0.62
CA LEU A 12 7.72 20.42 0.22
C LEU A 12 7.20 19.06 -0.29
N LEU A 13 7.56 18.67 -1.52
CA LEU A 13 7.16 17.39 -2.12
C LEU A 13 8.24 16.30 -2.01
N ALA A 14 9.38 16.59 -1.38
CA ALA A 14 10.41 15.60 -1.09
C ALA A 14 9.97 14.70 0.08
N GLY A 15 9.12 13.71 -0.21
CA GLY A 15 8.76 12.67 0.75
C GLY A 15 9.91 11.69 0.99
N CYS A 16 10.10 11.27 2.24
CA CYS A 16 11.05 10.22 2.58
C CYS A 16 10.55 8.86 2.07
N VAL A 17 11.21 8.32 1.04
CA VAL A 17 11.05 6.92 0.63
C VAL A 17 12.21 6.14 1.24
N GLY A 18 11.95 5.37 2.30
CA GLY A 18 13.00 4.63 3.00
C GLY A 18 12.44 3.63 4.00
N VAL A 19 13.26 2.64 4.36
CA VAL A 19 12.94 1.70 5.43
C VAL A 19 13.23 2.39 6.77
N PRO A 20 12.28 2.40 7.74
CA PRO A 20 12.52 2.99 9.05
C PRO A 20 13.69 2.34 9.80
N ASP A 21 14.34 3.10 10.68
CA ASP A 21 15.40 2.58 11.52
C ASP A 21 14.91 1.40 12.37
N GLY A 22 15.75 0.36 12.46
CA GLY A 22 15.43 -0.87 13.19
C GLY A 22 14.53 -1.87 12.43
N VAL A 23 14.00 -1.52 11.26
CA VAL A 23 13.21 -2.45 10.43
C VAL A 23 14.12 -3.14 9.40
N LYS A 24 14.07 -4.48 9.36
CA LYS A 24 14.81 -5.29 8.38
C LYS A 24 13.84 -5.99 7.42
N PRO A 25 13.82 -5.63 6.12
CA PRO A 25 13.02 -6.34 5.14
C PRO A 25 13.48 -7.79 4.96
N VAL A 26 12.56 -8.68 4.59
CA VAL A 26 12.88 -10.08 4.28
C VAL A 26 13.85 -10.15 3.08
N GLU A 27 14.97 -10.84 3.26
CA GLU A 27 15.94 -11.09 2.20
C GLU A 27 15.58 -12.31 1.36
N LYS A 28 16.06 -12.36 0.11
CA LYS A 28 15.79 -13.47 -0.84
C LYS A 28 14.29 -13.76 -1.00
N PHE A 29 13.49 -12.69 -0.96
CA PHE A 29 12.04 -12.76 -1.11
C PHE A 29 11.65 -13.31 -2.49
N GLN A 30 10.74 -14.29 -2.52
CA GLN A 30 10.23 -14.91 -3.73
C GLN A 30 8.79 -14.44 -3.95
N LEU A 31 8.59 -13.51 -4.88
CA LEU A 31 7.29 -12.86 -5.10
C LEU A 31 6.20 -13.87 -5.44
N GLU A 32 6.54 -14.87 -6.25
CA GLU A 32 5.62 -15.89 -6.77
C GLU A 32 4.92 -16.65 -5.64
N ARG A 33 5.60 -16.85 -4.52
CA ARG A 33 5.07 -17.52 -3.31
C ARG A 33 4.21 -16.60 -2.44
N TYR A 34 4.31 -15.29 -2.64
CA TYR A 34 3.55 -14.28 -1.91
C TYR A 34 2.25 -13.88 -2.63
N LEU A 35 2.15 -14.16 -3.94
CA LEU A 35 0.95 -13.92 -4.72
C LEU A 35 -0.25 -14.69 -4.17
N GLY A 36 -1.45 -14.24 -4.54
CA GLY A 36 -2.71 -14.80 -4.07
C GLY A 36 -3.30 -14.00 -2.92
N LYS A 37 -4.15 -14.65 -2.14
CA LYS A 37 -5.03 -14.00 -1.16
C LYS A 37 -4.51 -14.15 0.27
N TRP A 38 -4.45 -13.02 0.96
CA TRP A 38 -4.13 -12.92 2.38
C TRP A 38 -5.32 -12.39 3.16
N TYR A 39 -5.49 -12.89 4.38
CA TYR A 39 -6.52 -12.42 5.32
C TYR A 39 -5.86 -11.57 6.40
N GLU A 40 -6.44 -10.41 6.66
CA GLU A 40 -5.97 -9.53 7.72
C GLU A 40 -6.41 -10.09 9.07
N ILE A 41 -5.43 -10.43 9.93
CA ILE A 41 -5.69 -10.95 11.28
C ILE A 41 -5.71 -9.82 12.32
N ALA A 42 -4.84 -8.82 12.15
CA ALA A 42 -4.76 -7.64 13.00
C ALA A 42 -4.14 -6.47 12.23
N ARG A 43 -4.45 -5.24 12.64
CA ARG A 43 -3.91 -4.01 12.08
C ARG A 43 -3.80 -2.91 13.14
N LEU A 44 -2.98 -1.90 12.86
CA LEU A 44 -3.05 -0.63 13.56
C LEU A 44 -4.24 0.17 13.01
N ASP A 45 -4.92 0.90 13.88
CA ASP A 45 -6.15 1.59 13.51
C ASP A 45 -5.86 2.84 12.65
N HIS A 46 -6.32 2.80 11.40
CA HIS A 46 -6.24 3.91 10.45
C HIS A 46 -7.60 4.23 9.85
N SER A 47 -7.83 5.50 9.51
CA SER A 47 -9.15 6.03 9.12
C SER A 47 -9.75 5.36 7.89
N PHE A 48 -8.93 4.93 6.93
CA PHE A 48 -9.39 4.33 5.67
C PHE A 48 -9.93 2.90 5.81
N GLU A 49 -9.57 2.21 6.89
CA GLU A 49 -9.96 0.82 7.18
C GLU A 49 -10.99 0.70 8.30
N ARG A 50 -11.27 1.81 9.01
CA ARG A 50 -12.14 1.82 10.18
C ARG A 50 -13.55 1.33 9.83
N GLY A 51 -14.04 0.36 10.60
CA GLY A 51 -15.38 -0.21 10.41
C GLY A 51 -15.50 -1.20 9.26
N LEU A 52 -14.37 -1.68 8.71
CA LEU A 52 -14.34 -2.81 7.78
C LEU A 52 -14.04 -4.13 8.51
N SER A 53 -14.77 -5.17 8.14
CA SER A 53 -14.61 -6.55 8.59
C SER A 53 -14.30 -7.47 7.40
N GLN A 54 -13.89 -8.72 7.69
CA GLN A 54 -13.57 -9.73 6.66
C GLN A 54 -12.55 -9.24 5.61
N VAL A 55 -11.54 -8.51 6.09
CA VAL A 55 -10.58 -7.82 5.22
C VAL A 55 -9.60 -8.81 4.60
N SER A 56 -9.36 -8.65 3.30
CA SER A 56 -8.38 -9.43 2.55
C SER A 56 -7.61 -8.57 1.57
N ALA A 57 -6.37 -8.97 1.30
CA ALA A 57 -5.53 -8.42 0.25
C ALA A 57 -5.23 -9.51 -0.79
N GLU A 58 -5.44 -9.21 -2.06
CA GLU A 58 -5.09 -10.12 -3.16
C GLU A 58 -3.99 -9.51 -4.03
N TYR A 59 -2.92 -10.28 -4.22
CA TYR A 59 -1.72 -9.88 -4.95
C TYR A 59 -1.60 -10.65 -6.26
N SER A 60 -1.46 -9.93 -7.37
CA SER A 60 -1.20 -10.53 -8.68
C SER A 60 -0.11 -9.77 -9.44
N LEU A 61 0.59 -10.45 -10.33
CA LEU A 61 1.63 -9.85 -11.15
C LEU A 61 1.01 -9.19 -12.39
N ASN A 62 1.40 -7.94 -12.68
CA ASN A 62 1.07 -7.26 -13.92
C ASN A 62 2.12 -7.55 -15.00
N ALA A 63 1.76 -7.33 -16.27
CA ALA A 63 2.65 -7.55 -17.41
C ALA A 63 3.92 -6.67 -17.38
N ASP A 64 3.87 -5.52 -16.70
CA ASP A 64 5.02 -4.62 -16.53
C ASP A 64 5.92 -4.97 -15.34
N GLY A 65 5.68 -6.11 -14.69
CA GLY A 65 6.45 -6.58 -13.52
C GLY A 65 6.07 -5.92 -12.19
N SER A 66 5.10 -5.00 -12.17
CA SER A 66 4.53 -4.49 -10.92
C SER A 66 3.54 -5.46 -10.30
N VAL A 67 3.22 -5.27 -9.02
CA VAL A 67 2.21 -6.07 -8.31
C VAL A 67 0.91 -5.29 -8.22
N LYS A 68 -0.18 -5.84 -8.75
CA LYS A 68 -1.53 -5.35 -8.47
C LYS A 68 -1.93 -5.81 -7.08
N VAL A 69 -2.49 -4.89 -6.30
CA VAL A 69 -2.97 -5.17 -4.95
C VAL A 69 -4.45 -4.81 -4.90
N ILE A 70 -5.30 -5.74 -4.50
CA ILE A 70 -6.72 -5.49 -4.28
C ILE A 70 -7.01 -5.69 -2.79
N ASN A 71 -7.26 -4.59 -2.08
CA ASN A 71 -7.72 -4.64 -0.70
C ASN A 71 -9.23 -4.56 -0.66
N ARG A 72 -9.87 -5.50 0.01
CA ARG A 72 -11.34 -5.59 0.09
C ARG A 72 -11.78 -5.85 1.52
N GLY A 73 -12.83 -5.15 1.95
CA GLY A 73 -13.43 -5.31 3.28
C GLY A 73 -14.93 -5.08 3.25
N PHE A 74 -15.66 -5.75 4.13
CA PHE A 74 -17.10 -5.58 4.28
C PHE A 74 -17.39 -4.43 5.24
N SER A 75 -18.21 -3.47 4.82
CA SER A 75 -18.65 -2.38 5.69
C SER A 75 -19.95 -2.77 6.38
N ASP A 76 -19.89 -3.02 7.68
CA ASP A 76 -21.07 -3.40 8.47
C ASP A 76 -22.13 -2.28 8.55
N LYS A 77 -21.68 -1.03 8.45
CA LYS A 77 -22.55 0.16 8.39
C LYS A 77 -23.33 0.23 7.08
N ASP A 78 -22.63 0.08 5.95
CA ASP A 78 -23.20 0.30 4.62
C ASP A 78 -23.74 -1.01 3.99
N LYS A 79 -23.57 -2.14 4.69
CA LYS A 79 -23.93 -3.50 4.25
C LYS A 79 -23.42 -3.84 2.85
N LYS A 80 -22.21 -3.40 2.54
CA LYS A 80 -21.59 -3.60 1.22
C LYS A 80 -20.11 -3.81 1.33
N TRP A 81 -19.56 -4.46 0.31
CA TRP A 81 -18.12 -4.56 0.12
C TRP A 81 -17.55 -3.23 -0.36
N LYS A 82 -16.39 -2.86 0.20
CA LYS A 82 -15.55 -1.78 -0.27
C LYS A 82 -14.25 -2.36 -0.76
N GLU A 83 -13.70 -1.76 -1.81
CA GLU A 83 -12.48 -2.21 -2.46
C GLU A 83 -11.59 -1.02 -2.81
N ALA A 84 -10.28 -1.22 -2.70
CA ALA A 84 -9.26 -0.31 -3.19
C ALA A 84 -8.26 -1.11 -4.05
N VAL A 85 -7.97 -0.59 -5.25
CA VAL A 85 -7.01 -1.17 -6.18
C VAL A 85 -5.74 -0.34 -6.18
N GLY A 86 -4.63 -0.98 -5.87
CA GLY A 86 -3.30 -0.39 -5.81
C GLY A 86 -2.30 -1.06 -6.75
N LYS A 87 -1.14 -0.43 -6.90
CA LYS A 87 -0.01 -0.91 -7.68
C LYS A 87 1.27 -0.73 -6.87
N ALA A 88 2.03 -1.80 -6.68
CA ALA A 88 3.26 -1.83 -5.91
C ALA A 88 4.46 -2.15 -6.80
N TYR A 89 5.62 -1.58 -6.46
CA TYR A 89 6.88 -1.74 -7.18
C TYR A 89 8.00 -2.06 -6.19
N PHE A 90 8.96 -2.87 -6.63
CA PHE A 90 10.21 -3.00 -5.89
C PHE A 90 11.01 -1.71 -6.00
N VAL A 91 11.47 -1.20 -4.86
CA VAL A 91 12.41 -0.08 -4.82
C VAL A 91 13.83 -0.59 -5.00
N LYS A 92 14.63 0.10 -5.81
CA LYS A 92 16.07 -0.16 -5.89
C LYS A 92 16.70 0.28 -4.57
N ARG A 93 17.59 -0.55 -4.03
CA ARG A 93 18.46 -0.16 -2.91
C ARG A 93 19.67 0.59 -3.44
#